data_AF-A0A961ZJZ7-F1
#
_entry.id   AF-A0A961ZJZ7-F1
#
_cell.length_a   1.000
_cell.length_b   1.000
_cell.length_c   1.000
_cell.angle_alpha   90.00
_cell.angle_beta   90.00
_cell.angle_gamma   90.00
#
_symmetry.space_group_name_H-M   'P 1'
#
loop_
_entity.id
_entity.type
_entity.pdbx_description
1 polymer ?
#
loop_
_entity_poly.entity_id
_entity_poly.type
_entity_poly.pdbx_seq_one_letter_code
_entity_poly.pdbx_strand_id
1 'polypeptide(L)'
;MIWRGVRAGLFIALLGPPIGGLVMVAVMTVAQFGSEAGASSTQPFWLDLLQITYFIAIFSYLFGAIHSILSGIWLGRKVARDGTFSFREAIMTTLVVSVIAGLPYVAKSGVIIVLLQTVSALWAAIACRWLLQRFGWIATIETPLVPSPAPSP
;
A
#
# COMPACT_ATOMS: atom_id res chain seq x y z
N MET A 1 -6.02 20.13 14.50
CA MET A 1 -6.23 18.67 14.33
C MET A 1 -6.66 18.30 12.91
N ILE A 2 -7.64 18.99 12.30
CA ILE A 2 -8.14 18.71 10.93
C ILE A 2 -7.02 18.69 9.86
N TRP A 3 -6.11 19.67 9.88
CA TRP A 3 -4.99 19.74 8.93
C TRP A 3 -4.05 18.52 8.95
N ARG A 4 -3.90 17.84 10.10
CA ARG A 4 -3.10 16.61 10.20
C ARG A 4 -3.80 15.45 9.48
N GLY A 5 -5.12 15.31 9.66
CA GLY A 5 -5.90 14.28 8.98
C GLY A 5 -5.98 14.48 7.47
N VAL A 6 -6.13 15.73 7.01
CA VAL A 6 -6.11 16.07 5.57
C VAL A 6 -4.75 15.73 4.95
N ARG A 7 -3.65 16.09 5.60
CA ARG A 7 -2.29 15.75 5.13
C ARG A 7 -2.06 14.24 5.08
N ALA A 8 -2.44 13.51 6.13
CA ALA A 8 -2.30 12.05 6.16
C ALA A 8 -3.16 11.38 5.08
N GLY A 9 -4.41 11.82 4.89
CA GLY A 9 -5.30 11.30 3.86
C GLY A 9 -4.78 11.55 2.44
N LEU A 10 -4.35 12.79 2.14
CA LEU A 10 -3.74 13.15 0.86
C LEU A 10 -2.44 12.37 0.61
N PHE A 11 -1.61 12.20 1.64
CA PHE A 11 -0.38 11.42 1.54
C PHE A 11 -0.68 9.97 1.16
N ILE A 12 -1.63 9.33 1.85
CA ILE A 12 -2.04 7.97 1.53
C ILE A 12 -2.62 7.89 0.12
N ALA A 13 -3.47 8.86 -0.27
CA ALA A 13 -4.13 8.94 -1.57
C ALA A 13 -3.13 9.11 -2.74
N LEU A 14 -2.05 9.87 -2.53
CA LEU A 14 -1.09 10.23 -3.58
C LEU A 14 0.11 9.30 -3.64
N LEU A 15 0.62 8.84 -2.48
CA LEU A 15 1.79 7.96 -2.40
C LEU A 15 1.43 6.48 -2.32
N GLY A 16 0.20 6.13 -1.91
CA GLY A 16 -0.28 4.75 -1.95
C GLY A 16 -0.18 4.12 -3.34
N PRO A 17 -0.65 4.77 -4.42
CA PRO A 17 -0.61 4.22 -5.77
C PRO A 17 0.81 3.95 -6.28
N PRO A 18 1.77 4.90 -6.25
CA PRO A 18 3.12 4.65 -6.75
C PRO A 18 3.85 3.61 -5.90
N ILE A 19 3.67 3.57 -4.57
CA ILE A 19 4.28 2.54 -3.72
C ILE A 19 3.72 1.16 -4.08
N GLY A 20 2.40 1.03 -4.25
CA GLY A 20 1.78 -0.23 -4.67
C GLY A 20 2.25 -0.67 -6.06
N GLY A 21 2.31 0.24 -7.02
CA GLY A 21 2.80 -0.07 -8.37
C GLY A 21 4.24 -0.53 -8.38
N LEU A 22 5.11 0.10 -7.59
CA LEU A 22 6.51 -0.33 -7.43
C LEU A 22 6.60 -1.76 -6.86
N VAL A 23 5.81 -2.08 -5.83
CA VAL A 23 5.76 -3.44 -5.27
C VAL A 23 5.26 -4.43 -6.32
N MET A 24 4.21 -4.08 -7.07
CA MET A 24 3.64 -4.96 -8.08
C MET A 24 4.61 -5.21 -9.23
N VAL A 25 5.28 -4.17 -9.72
CA VAL A 25 6.34 -4.32 -10.72
C VAL A 25 7.49 -5.17 -10.18
N ALA A 26 7.97 -4.93 -8.97
CA ALA A 26 9.03 -5.75 -8.39
C ALA A 26 8.63 -7.23 -8.35
N VAL A 27 7.40 -7.56 -7.95
CA VAL A 27 6.88 -8.93 -7.94
C VAL A 27 6.78 -9.51 -9.36
N MET A 28 6.27 -8.76 -10.33
CA MET A 28 6.17 -9.20 -11.73
C MET A 28 7.54 -9.40 -12.38
N THR A 29 8.47 -8.48 -12.13
CA THR A 29 9.87 -8.57 -12.57
C THR A 29 10.52 -9.82 -11.99
N VAL A 30 10.42 -10.06 -10.67
CA VAL A 30 10.97 -11.29 -10.07
C VAL A 30 10.32 -12.55 -10.66
N ALA A 31 9.00 -12.54 -10.88
CA ALA A 31 8.30 -13.67 -11.50
C ALA A 31 8.77 -13.94 -12.95
N GLN A 32 8.95 -12.88 -13.76
CA GLN A 32 9.43 -12.98 -15.14
C GLN A 32 10.90 -13.45 -15.20
N PHE A 33 11.80 -12.79 -14.48
CA PHE A 33 13.22 -13.15 -14.48
C PHE A 33 13.48 -14.52 -13.83
N GLY A 34 12.63 -14.96 -12.89
CA GLY A 34 12.67 -16.32 -12.35
C GLY A 34 12.26 -17.39 -13.38
N SER A 35 11.41 -17.04 -14.36
CA SER A 35 11.00 -17.94 -15.44
C SER A 35 11.89 -17.89 -16.68
N GLU A 36 12.66 -16.82 -16.86
CA GLU A 36 13.46 -16.55 -18.07
C GLU A 36 14.98 -16.62 -17.84
N ALA A 37 15.44 -17.32 -16.79
CA ALA A 37 16.86 -17.45 -16.43
C ALA A 37 17.79 -18.07 -17.53
N GLY A 38 17.30 -18.27 -18.75
CA GLY A 38 18.09 -18.66 -19.93
C GLY A 38 17.81 -17.87 -21.22
N ALA A 39 16.94 -16.85 -21.22
CA ALA A 39 16.63 -16.09 -22.44
C ALA A 39 17.41 -14.77 -22.47
N SER A 40 18.32 -14.64 -23.45
CA SER A 40 19.03 -13.38 -23.70
C SER A 40 18.08 -12.38 -24.37
N SER A 41 17.60 -11.40 -23.60
CA SER A 41 16.84 -10.27 -24.15
C SER A 41 17.76 -9.44 -25.03
N THR A 42 17.43 -9.34 -26.32
CA THR A 42 18.07 -8.45 -27.31
C THR A 42 17.43 -7.06 -27.30
N GLN A 43 16.50 -6.80 -26.38
CA GLN A 43 15.73 -5.57 -26.35
C GLN A 43 16.53 -4.43 -25.68
N PRO A 44 16.51 -3.20 -26.24
CA PRO A 44 17.16 -2.06 -25.61
C PRO A 44 16.60 -1.79 -24.21
N PHE A 45 17.49 -1.67 -23.21
CA PHE A 45 17.17 -1.38 -21.81
C PHE A 45 16.17 -0.23 -21.59
N TRP A 46 16.20 0.81 -22.42
CA TRP A 46 15.28 1.94 -22.32
C TRP A 46 13.83 1.59 -22.63
N LEU A 47 13.58 0.60 -23.49
CA LEU A 47 12.24 0.11 -23.78
C LEU A 47 11.68 -0.70 -22.60
N ASP A 48 12.52 -1.49 -21.95
CA ASP A 48 12.14 -2.18 -20.71
C ASP A 48 11.80 -1.18 -19.60
N LEU A 49 12.59 -0.11 -19.48
CA LEU A 49 12.34 0.95 -18.51
C LEU A 49 11.02 1.68 -18.79
N LEU A 50 10.71 1.96 -20.06
CA LEU A 50 9.44 2.57 -20.49
C LEU A 50 8.25 1.65 -20.22
N GLN A 51 8.39 0.35 -20.50
CA GLN A 51 7.36 -0.65 -20.27
C GLN A 51 7.09 -0.84 -18.77
N ILE A 52 8.15 -0.90 -17.95
CA ILE A 52 8.04 -0.90 -16.49
C ILE A 52 7.33 0.36 -16.01
N THR A 53 7.72 1.54 -16.47
CA THR A 53 7.10 2.82 -16.08
C THR A 53 5.62 2.86 -16.47
N TYR A 54 5.29 2.35 -17.65
CA TYR A 54 3.91 2.24 -18.15
C TYR A 54 3.08 1.28 -17.29
N PHE A 55 3.63 0.12 -16.92
CA PHE A 55 2.97 -0.81 -16.01
C PHE A 55 2.80 -0.25 -14.61
N ILE A 56 3.80 0.47 -14.06
CA ILE A 56 3.66 1.19 -12.80
C ILE A 56 2.50 2.17 -12.93
N ALA A 57 2.49 3.03 -13.95
CA ALA A 57 1.44 4.03 -14.12
C ALA A 57 0.04 3.39 -14.20
N ILE A 58 -0.13 2.33 -14.99
CA ILE A 58 -1.42 1.65 -15.13
C ILE A 58 -1.83 0.93 -13.85
N PHE A 59 -0.96 0.13 -13.25
CA PHE A 59 -1.32 -0.65 -12.06
C PHE A 59 -1.50 0.25 -10.83
N SER A 60 -0.67 1.29 -10.69
CA SER A 60 -0.82 2.33 -9.67
C SER A 60 -2.13 3.08 -9.82
N TYR A 61 -2.38 3.71 -10.97
CA TYR A 61 -3.50 4.67 -11.08
C TYR A 61 -4.82 4.03 -11.47
N LEU A 62 -4.83 3.02 -12.34
CA LEU A 62 -6.09 2.44 -12.81
C LEU A 62 -6.73 1.52 -11.74
N PHE A 63 -5.89 0.78 -11.02
CA PHE A 63 -6.37 -0.18 -10.02
C PHE A 63 -6.09 0.30 -8.58
N GLY A 64 -4.92 0.87 -8.31
CA GLY A 64 -4.52 1.29 -6.97
C GLY A 64 -5.15 2.61 -6.49
N ALA A 65 -5.57 3.51 -7.40
CA ALA A 65 -6.08 4.83 -7.00
C ALA A 65 -7.36 4.75 -6.17
N ILE A 66 -8.32 3.92 -6.58
CA ILE A 66 -9.58 3.75 -5.83
C ILE A 66 -9.30 3.23 -4.42
N HIS A 67 -8.42 2.23 -4.30
CA HIS A 67 -8.04 1.66 -3.02
C HIS A 67 -7.42 2.72 -2.12
N SER A 68 -6.46 3.44 -2.66
CA SER A 68 -5.71 4.46 -1.95
C SER A 68 -6.56 5.66 -1.55
N ILE A 69 -7.50 6.11 -2.38
CA ILE A 69 -8.43 7.20 -2.07
C ILE A 69 -9.37 6.78 -0.93
N LEU A 70 -9.98 5.60 -1.00
CA LEU A 70 -10.90 5.12 0.04
C LEU A 70 -10.18 4.93 1.38
N SER A 71 -8.99 4.30 1.36
CA SER A 71 -8.14 4.17 2.54
C SER A 71 -7.68 5.53 3.07
N GLY A 72 -7.33 6.48 2.20
CA GLY A 72 -6.91 7.83 2.57
C GLY A 72 -8.02 8.65 3.21
N ILE A 73 -9.26 8.56 2.70
CA ILE A 73 -10.43 9.21 3.29
C ILE A 73 -10.69 8.65 4.70
N TRP A 74 -10.72 7.33 4.84
CA TRP A 74 -11.02 6.68 6.12
C TRP A 74 -9.93 6.93 7.17
N LEU A 75 -8.68 6.63 6.83
CA LEU A 75 -7.54 6.80 7.74
C LEU A 75 -7.24 8.28 8.00
N GLY A 76 -7.41 9.16 7.01
CA GLY A 76 -7.29 10.61 7.20
C GLY A 76 -8.33 11.16 8.17
N ARG A 77 -9.58 10.70 8.07
CA ARG A 77 -10.64 11.03 9.04
C ARG A 77 -10.31 10.52 10.44
N LYS A 78 -9.74 9.32 10.55
CA LYS A 78 -9.31 8.75 11.83
C LYS A 78 -8.17 9.56 12.45
N VAL A 79 -7.13 9.91 11.68
CA VAL A 79 -6.04 10.78 12.14
C VAL A 79 -6.57 12.16 12.56
N ALA A 80 -7.59 12.70 11.90
CA ALA A 80 -8.20 13.96 12.31
C ALA A 80 -8.88 13.89 13.69
N ARG A 81 -9.39 12.72 14.08
CA ARG A 81 -10.11 12.48 15.35
C ARG A 81 -9.18 12.02 16.47
N ASP A 82 -8.39 10.98 16.20
CA ASP A 82 -7.64 10.24 17.22
C ASP A 82 -6.14 10.59 17.21
N GLY A 83 -5.68 11.32 16.19
CA GLY A 83 -4.27 11.71 16.03
C GLY A 83 -3.31 10.57 15.64
N THR A 84 -3.80 9.33 15.54
CA THR A 84 -3.00 8.16 15.15
C THR A 84 -3.86 7.00 14.60
N PHE A 85 -3.19 5.97 14.07
CA PHE A 85 -3.77 4.66 13.72
C PHE A 85 -2.70 3.56 13.75
N SER A 86 -3.13 2.33 14.04
CA SER A 86 -2.25 1.16 14.16
C SER A 86 -1.94 0.51 12.80
N PHE A 87 -0.87 -0.29 12.74
CA PHE A 87 -0.60 -1.15 11.57
C PHE A 87 -1.78 -2.08 11.28
N ARG A 88 -2.40 -2.63 12.33
CA ARG A 88 -3.59 -3.49 12.22
C ARG A 88 -4.73 -2.76 11.52
N GLU A 89 -4.97 -1.49 11.87
CA GLU A 89 -6.02 -0.69 11.25
C GLU A 89 -5.72 -0.36 9.79
N ALA A 90 -4.46 -0.06 9.47
CA ALA A 90 -4.01 0.14 8.09
C ALA A 90 -4.26 -1.11 7.24
N ILE A 91 -3.87 -2.29 7.74
CA ILE A 91 -4.05 -3.59 7.09
C ILE A 91 -5.54 -3.89 6.92
N MET A 92 -6.34 -3.80 7.99
CA MET A 92 -7.77 -4.11 7.94
C MET A 92 -8.53 -3.17 6.99
N THR A 93 -8.22 -1.87 7.02
CA THR A 93 -8.83 -0.91 6.08
C THR A 93 -8.48 -1.28 4.65
N THR A 94 -7.23 -1.64 4.39
CA THR A 94 -6.79 -2.05 3.05
C THR A 94 -7.47 -3.33 2.59
N LEU A 95 -7.59 -4.35 3.45
CA LEU A 95 -8.30 -5.58 3.13
C LEU A 95 -9.77 -5.33 2.81
N VAL A 96 -10.48 -4.56 3.65
CA VAL A 96 -11.89 -4.23 3.45
C VAL A 96 -12.07 -3.47 2.14
N VAL A 97 -11.23 -2.46 1.88
CA VAL A 97 -11.25 -1.71 0.63
C VAL A 97 -10.92 -2.60 -0.57
N SER A 98 -9.98 -3.55 -0.43
CA SER A 98 -9.62 -4.48 -1.52
C SER A 98 -10.75 -5.44 -1.85
N VAL A 99 -11.52 -5.90 -0.86
CA VAL A 99 -12.72 -6.70 -1.11
C VAL A 99 -13.77 -5.85 -1.83
N ILE A 100 -14.08 -4.66 -1.32
CA ILE A 100 -15.12 -3.79 -1.90
C ILE A 100 -14.74 -3.36 -3.33
N ALA A 101 -13.52 -2.87 -3.51
CA ALA A 101 -13.03 -2.37 -4.79
C ALA A 101 -12.67 -3.51 -5.74
N GLY A 102 -12.31 -4.69 -5.25
CA GLY A 102 -11.90 -5.84 -6.06
C GLY A 102 -13.06 -6.67 -6.62
N LEU A 103 -14.22 -6.72 -5.94
CA LEU A 103 -15.40 -7.48 -6.40
C LEU A 103 -15.78 -7.24 -7.87
N PRO A 104 -15.81 -6.00 -8.40
CA PRO A 104 -16.10 -5.74 -9.81
C PRO A 104 -15.03 -6.27 -10.78
N TYR A 105 -13.79 -6.44 -10.31
CA TYR A 105 -12.66 -6.86 -11.13
C TYR A 105 -12.41 -8.36 -11.11
N VAL A 106 -12.92 -9.10 -10.10
CA VAL A 106 -12.79 -10.56 -10.03
C VAL A 106 -13.33 -11.23 -11.29
N ALA A 107 -14.49 -10.79 -11.78
CA ALA A 107 -15.12 -11.34 -12.98
C ALA A 107 -14.36 -11.01 -14.28
N LYS A 108 -13.56 -9.94 -14.31
CA LYS A 108 -12.88 -9.44 -15.53
C LYS A 108 -11.40 -9.80 -15.60
N SER A 109 -10.73 -9.84 -14.46
CA SER A 109 -9.26 -9.88 -14.36
C SER A 109 -8.76 -11.20 -13.76
N GLY A 110 -9.68 -12.03 -13.23
CA GLY A 110 -9.35 -13.27 -12.55
C GLY A 110 -8.85 -13.04 -11.11
N VAL A 111 -8.99 -14.08 -10.29
CA VAL A 111 -8.70 -14.04 -8.85
C VAL A 111 -7.23 -13.75 -8.56
N ILE A 112 -6.31 -14.23 -9.40
CA ILE A 112 -4.86 -14.09 -9.22
C ILE A 112 -4.44 -12.61 -9.28
N ILE A 113 -4.98 -11.84 -10.24
CA ILE A 113 -4.66 -10.41 -10.37
C ILE A 113 -5.18 -9.63 -9.16
N VAL A 114 -6.38 -9.94 -8.67
CA VAL A 114 -6.97 -9.31 -7.48
C VAL A 114 -6.15 -9.63 -6.23
N LEU A 115 -5.65 -10.86 -6.09
CA LEU A 115 -4.76 -11.25 -4.98
C LEU A 115 -3.44 -10.48 -5.03
N LEU A 116 -2.80 -10.40 -6.20
CA LEU A 116 -1.56 -9.63 -6.40
C LEU A 116 -1.75 -8.15 -6.05
N GLN A 117 -2.85 -7.55 -6.50
CA GLN A 117 -3.21 -6.17 -6.17
C GLN A 117 -3.42 -5.99 -4.66
N THR A 118 -4.10 -6.94 -4.01
CA THR A 118 -4.32 -6.90 -2.56
C THR A 118 -3.01 -6.95 -1.79
N VAL A 119 -2.09 -7.85 -2.16
CA VAL A 119 -0.76 -7.96 -1.54
C VAL A 119 0.04 -6.67 -1.73
N SER A 120 0.04 -6.11 -2.94
CA SER A 120 0.69 -4.84 -3.22
C SER A 120 0.11 -3.69 -2.37
N ALA A 121 -1.22 -3.60 -2.28
CA ALA A 121 -1.90 -2.59 -1.49
C ALA A 121 -1.57 -2.70 0.01
N LEU A 122 -1.44 -3.92 0.54
CA LEU A 122 -1.03 -4.16 1.92
C LEU A 122 0.37 -3.61 2.21
N TRP A 123 1.32 -3.87 1.33
CA TRP A 123 2.68 -3.32 1.46
C TRP A 123 2.67 -1.79 1.37
N ALA A 124 1.89 -1.21 0.46
CA ALA A 124 1.72 0.23 0.36
C ALA A 124 1.15 0.84 1.65
N ALA A 125 0.16 0.19 2.27
CA ALA A 125 -0.43 0.64 3.53
C ALA A 125 0.56 0.61 4.70
N ILE A 126 1.35 -0.46 4.81
CA ILE A 126 2.42 -0.58 5.82
C ILE A 126 3.47 0.50 5.62
N ALA A 127 3.95 0.69 4.39
CA ALA A 127 4.94 1.70 4.05
C ALA A 127 4.40 3.13 4.31
N CYS A 128 3.17 3.42 3.91
CA CYS A 128 2.53 4.72 4.16
C CYS A 128 2.44 5.02 5.66
N ARG A 129 2.02 4.05 6.49
CA ARG A 129 1.93 4.23 7.94
C ARG A 129 3.31 4.46 8.56
N TRP A 130 4.32 3.69 8.14
CA TRP A 130 5.70 3.86 8.59
C TRP A 130 6.25 5.26 8.24
N LEU A 131 6.03 5.73 7.00
CA LEU A 131 6.45 7.06 6.56
C LEU A 131 5.72 8.18 7.32
N LEU A 132 4.40 8.07 7.51
CA LEU A 132 3.62 9.04 8.27
C LEU A 132 4.10 9.16 9.71
N GLN A 133 4.50 8.05 10.33
CA GLN A 133 5.11 8.04 11.66
C GLN A 133 6.47 8.72 11.63
N ARG A 134 7.31 8.42 10.62
CA ARG A 134 8.65 9.01 10.48
C ARG A 134 8.61 10.53 10.26
N PHE A 135 7.60 11.04 9.56
CA PHE A 135 7.38 12.47 9.38
C PHE A 135 6.74 13.16 10.61
N GLY A 136 6.40 12.42 11.66
CA GLY A 136 5.74 12.96 12.86
C GLY A 136 4.31 13.44 12.61
N TRP A 137 3.66 12.93 11.56
CA TRP A 137 2.29 13.31 11.21
C TRP A 137 1.24 12.49 11.96
N ILE A 138 1.63 11.31 12.43
CA ILE A 138 0.85 10.46 13.35
C ILE A 138 1.67 10.13 14.59
N ALA A 139 1.01 9.97 15.73
CA ALA A 139 1.70 9.59 16.97
C ALA A 139 2.17 8.13 16.92
N THR A 140 3.32 7.84 17.52
CA THR A 140 3.77 6.47 17.77
C THR A 140 2.81 5.80 18.75
N ILE A 141 2.19 4.70 18.33
CA ILE A 141 1.47 3.84 19.27
C ILE A 141 2.54 3.02 19.99
N GLU A 142 2.94 3.47 21.16
CA GLU A 142 3.67 2.65 22.11
C GLU A 142 2.75 1.50 22.51
N THR A 143 2.98 0.32 21.95
CA THR A 143 2.44 -0.90 22.55
C THR A 143 3.04 -0.99 23.95
N PRO A 144 2.24 -1.08 25.03
CA PRO A 144 2.79 -1.37 26.34
C PRO A 144 3.43 -2.76 26.26
N LEU A 145 4.75 -2.78 26.13
CA LEU A 145 5.56 -3.98 26.16
C LEU A 145 5.63 -4.39 27.63
N VAL A 146 4.81 -5.38 27.98
CA VAL A 146 4.84 -6.13 29.25
C VAL A 146 4.33 -5.29 30.45
N PRO A 147 3.33 -5.77 31.21
CA PRO A 147 3.05 -5.19 32.53
C PRO A 147 4.31 -5.36 33.37
N SER A 148 4.89 -4.25 33.85
CA SER A 148 5.98 -4.29 34.82
C SER A 148 5.60 -5.29 35.92
N PRO A 149 6.42 -6.31 36.22
CA PRO A 149 6.12 -7.21 37.31
C PRO A 149 5.90 -6.36 38.56
N ALA A 150 4.79 -6.60 39.26
CA ALA A 150 4.47 -5.90 40.49
C ALA A 150 5.66 -6.05 41.44
N PRO A 151 6.03 -4.98 42.20
CA PRO A 151 7.09 -5.09 43.19
C PRO A 151 6.75 -6.23 44.14
N SER A 152 7.64 -7.21 44.25
CA SER A 152 7.52 -8.29 45.22
C SER A 152 7.52 -7.68 46.63
N PRO A 153 6.64 -8.17 47.53
CA PRO A 153 6.51 -7.66 48.90
C PRO A 153 7.80 -7.79 49.71
#